data_AF-A0A948HM08-F1
#
_entry.id   AF-A0A948HM08-F1
#
_cell.length_a   1.000
_cell.length_b   1.000
_cell.length_c   1.000
_cell.angle_alpha   90.00
_cell.angle_beta   90.00
_cell.angle_gamma   90.00
#
_symmetry.space_group_name_H-M   'P 1'
#
loop_
_entity.id
_entity.type
_entity.pdbx_description
1 polymer ?
#
loop_
_entity_poly.entity_id
_entity_poly.type
_entity_poly.pdbx_seq_one_letter_code
_entity_poly.pdbx_strand_id
1 'polypeptide(L)'
;MLGLIPAGSAWSASSCAQGVLEELGWQIAAADIDAPKVHGGPVCERADLRQAQSAGDLRVQLPRQWSADQRQAWLPTLFDDPATVCAYAFQLGAATRRATTALQDNDGFRFSALQLGWIGFGAGGAQAKGWERFRSFGRGYQPAEANSAALQTFYEGRVRAECGVGRQVAQLATQRELYGDAAFDREFSADELSIGTFLTLHETDSILLGRHAGEFLADGKAKKTALRGRQAFVGTPGFIEHVFERKYLDDINNQAENFVVVDVSDAAARALREHEGFAYYDRINRRIWALAQRMPGPGPRRFERLLIERDPIWRREVPAEQQPLLKELDALLDDPFYQGFLIYVHPRGIRPIGYHIARLLDRNPRTPFAIELGLHNLHTTLYRRWIDARLRQCDAPPPAFLQDNTTTEQR
;
A
#
# COMPACT_ATOMS: atom_id res chain seq x y z
N MET A 1 -39.28 -21.95 14.17
CA MET A 1 -38.23 -21.35 15.04
C MET A 1 -37.49 -20.32 14.21
N LEU A 2 -37.62 -19.04 14.55
CA LEU A 2 -36.91 -17.93 13.93
C LEU A 2 -35.42 -18.08 14.25
N GLY A 3 -34.63 -18.52 13.26
CA GLY A 3 -33.18 -18.48 13.33
C GLY A 3 -32.73 -17.03 13.43
N LEU A 4 -32.04 -16.70 14.52
CA LEU A 4 -31.46 -15.39 14.79
C LEU A 4 -30.62 -14.95 13.59
N ILE A 5 -31.11 -13.93 12.88
CA ILE A 5 -30.30 -13.10 11.99
C ILE A 5 -29.24 -12.47 12.92
N PRO A 6 -27.94 -12.66 12.68
CA PRO A 6 -26.92 -11.98 13.46
C PRO A 6 -27.10 -10.47 13.32
N ALA A 7 -26.63 -9.70 14.31
CA ALA A 7 -26.71 -8.24 14.34
C ALA A 7 -26.44 -7.63 12.95
N GLY A 8 -27.34 -6.74 12.52
CA GLY A 8 -27.47 -6.29 11.14
C GLY A 8 -26.13 -5.96 10.48
N SER A 9 -25.88 -6.62 9.36
CA SER A 9 -24.81 -6.22 8.45
C SER A 9 -24.98 -4.74 8.10
N ALA A 10 -23.88 -3.97 8.11
CA ALA A 10 -23.91 -2.58 7.62
C ALA A 10 -24.14 -2.51 6.10
N TRP A 11 -24.04 -3.67 5.43
CA TRP A 11 -24.22 -3.83 4.00
C TRP A 11 -25.70 -4.01 3.66
N SER A 12 -26.19 -3.24 2.68
CA SER A 12 -27.53 -3.46 2.14
C SER A 12 -27.59 -4.79 1.39
N ALA A 13 -28.76 -5.44 1.44
CA ALA A 13 -29.02 -6.56 0.56
C ALA A 13 -28.84 -6.10 -0.90
N SER A 14 -27.97 -6.79 -1.63
CA SER A 14 -27.76 -6.57 -3.06
C SER A 14 -27.80 -7.92 -3.76
N SER A 15 -28.49 -7.95 -4.90
CA SER A 15 -28.56 -9.14 -5.75
C SER A 15 -27.18 -9.59 -6.26
N CYS A 16 -26.22 -8.67 -6.24
CA CYS A 16 -24.85 -8.82 -6.70
C CYS A 16 -23.85 -9.26 -5.63
N ALA A 17 -24.25 -9.38 -4.36
CA ALA A 17 -23.33 -9.74 -3.27
C ALA A 17 -22.60 -11.07 -3.54
N GLN A 18 -23.31 -12.06 -4.11
CA GLN A 18 -22.71 -13.34 -4.45
C GLN A 18 -21.55 -13.19 -5.45
N GLY A 19 -21.75 -12.44 -6.54
CA GLY A 19 -20.74 -12.25 -7.58
C GLY A 19 -19.49 -11.54 -7.07
N VAL A 20 -19.66 -10.51 -6.22
CA VAL A 20 -18.52 -9.81 -5.61
C VAL A 20 -17.75 -10.73 -4.65
N LEU A 21 -18.44 -11.56 -3.85
CA LEU A 21 -17.78 -12.54 -2.99
C LEU A 21 -17.02 -13.60 -3.78
N GLU A 22 -17.59 -14.09 -4.88
CA GLU A 22 -16.93 -15.03 -5.79
C GLU A 22 -15.70 -14.41 -6.49
N GLU A 23 -15.75 -13.12 -6.86
CA GLU A 23 -14.57 -12.35 -7.35
C GLU A 23 -13.45 -12.32 -6.30
N LEU A 24 -13.82 -12.18 -5.03
CA LEU A 24 -12.91 -12.27 -3.88
C LEU A 24 -12.51 -13.71 -3.54
N GLY A 25 -12.94 -14.70 -4.33
CA GLY A 25 -12.53 -16.08 -4.20
C GLY A 25 -13.38 -16.92 -3.25
N TRP A 26 -14.52 -16.42 -2.77
CA TRP A 26 -15.45 -17.25 -2.00
C TRP A 26 -16.06 -18.35 -2.85
N GLN A 27 -16.08 -19.56 -2.29
CA GLN A 27 -16.76 -20.72 -2.82
C GLN A 27 -18.07 -20.90 -2.06
N ILE A 28 -19.19 -20.65 -2.73
CA ILE A 28 -20.52 -20.63 -2.13
C ILE A 28 -21.28 -21.87 -2.59
N ALA A 29 -21.66 -22.75 -1.65
CA ALA A 29 -22.35 -23.99 -1.95
C ALA A 29 -23.61 -24.17 -1.11
N ALA A 30 -24.63 -24.82 -1.68
CA ALA A 30 -25.81 -25.25 -0.92
C ALA A 30 -25.58 -26.63 -0.30
N ALA A 31 -25.97 -26.81 0.96
CA ALA A 31 -25.83 -28.07 1.70
C ALA A 31 -27.07 -28.35 2.56
N ASP A 32 -27.28 -29.62 2.90
CA ASP A 32 -28.37 -30.05 3.79
C ASP A 32 -27.94 -29.80 5.24
N ILE A 33 -28.03 -28.53 5.66
CA ILE A 33 -27.62 -28.01 6.96
C ILE A 33 -28.67 -27.03 7.48
N ASP A 34 -28.76 -26.87 8.79
CA ASP A 34 -29.79 -26.00 9.40
C ASP A 34 -29.38 -24.52 9.49
N ALA A 35 -28.08 -24.23 9.44
CA ALA A 35 -27.52 -22.89 9.52
C ALA A 35 -26.26 -22.76 8.64
N PRO A 36 -25.92 -21.55 8.16
CA PRO A 36 -24.71 -21.31 7.38
C PRO A 36 -23.43 -21.75 8.10
N LYS A 37 -22.48 -22.28 7.34
CA LYS A 37 -21.13 -22.61 7.83
C LYS A 37 -20.10 -21.84 7.04
N VAL A 38 -19.37 -20.96 7.73
CA VAL A 38 -18.32 -20.12 7.16
C VAL A 38 -16.96 -20.71 7.48
N HIS A 39 -16.14 -20.90 6.45
CA HIS A 39 -14.75 -21.32 6.52
C HIS A 39 -13.87 -20.20 5.93
N GLY A 40 -13.67 -19.13 6.70
CA GLY A 40 -12.88 -17.97 6.27
C GLY A 40 -11.40 -18.30 6.11
N GLY A 41 -10.77 -18.87 7.15
CA GLY A 41 -9.36 -19.29 7.14
C GLY A 41 -8.33 -18.13 7.21
N PRO A 42 -7.03 -18.42 7.35
CA PRO A 42 -5.96 -17.42 7.48
C PRO A 42 -5.51 -16.88 6.10
N VAL A 43 -6.44 -16.29 5.35
CA VAL A 43 -6.24 -15.87 3.96
C VAL A 43 -5.04 -14.95 3.76
N CYS A 44 -4.79 -14.01 4.68
CA CYS A 44 -3.67 -13.07 4.60
C CYS A 44 -2.29 -13.74 4.70
N GLU A 45 -2.20 -15.00 5.14
CA GLU A 45 -0.94 -15.76 5.18
C GLU A 45 -0.64 -16.45 3.85
N ARG A 46 -1.63 -16.56 2.96
CA ARG A 46 -1.54 -17.34 1.73
C ARG A 46 -0.78 -16.60 0.64
N ALA A 47 -0.29 -17.38 -0.32
CA ALA A 47 0.45 -16.92 -1.47
C ALA A 47 -0.42 -16.03 -2.37
N ASP A 48 -1.60 -16.55 -2.66
CA ASP A 48 -2.64 -15.99 -3.52
C ASP A 48 -4.00 -16.61 -3.14
N LEU A 49 -5.07 -16.16 -3.79
CA LEU A 49 -6.42 -16.69 -3.58
C LEU A 49 -6.54 -18.18 -3.95
N ARG A 50 -5.78 -18.66 -4.92
CA ARG A 50 -5.83 -20.07 -5.35
C ARG A 50 -5.29 -20.98 -4.26
N GLN A 51 -4.20 -20.58 -3.60
CA GLN A 51 -3.68 -21.31 -2.46
C GLN A 51 -4.65 -21.27 -1.28
N ALA A 52 -5.29 -20.13 -1.01
CA ALA A 52 -6.30 -20.03 0.04
C ALA A 52 -7.45 -21.04 -0.19
N GLN A 53 -8.02 -21.05 -1.39
CA GLN A 53 -9.06 -22.01 -1.78
C GLN A 53 -8.59 -23.46 -1.69
N SER A 54 -7.37 -23.78 -2.14
CA SER A 54 -6.81 -25.13 -2.05
C SER A 54 -6.63 -25.62 -0.62
N ALA A 55 -6.44 -24.69 0.33
CA ALA A 55 -6.33 -24.97 1.76
C ALA A 55 -7.70 -25.04 2.47
N GLY A 56 -8.80 -24.83 1.74
CA GLY A 56 -10.16 -24.86 2.27
C GLY A 56 -10.62 -23.55 2.90
N ASP A 57 -9.88 -22.46 2.69
CA ASP A 57 -10.28 -21.10 3.08
C ASP A 57 -11.32 -20.55 2.09
N LEU A 58 -11.94 -19.41 2.43
CA LEU A 58 -12.94 -18.73 1.61
C LEU A 58 -14.05 -19.66 1.11
N ARG A 59 -14.61 -20.50 1.99
CA ARG A 59 -15.73 -21.38 1.63
C ARG A 59 -16.91 -21.14 2.55
N VAL A 60 -18.10 -21.08 1.98
CA VAL A 60 -19.35 -21.03 2.74
C VAL A 60 -20.32 -22.09 2.25
N GLN A 61 -20.96 -22.76 3.21
CA GLN A 61 -22.10 -23.63 2.96
C GLN A 61 -23.36 -22.94 3.46
N LEU A 62 -24.36 -22.82 2.58
CA LEU A 62 -25.66 -22.25 2.88
C LEU A 62 -26.72 -23.36 2.97
N PRO A 63 -27.73 -23.23 3.85
CA PRO A 63 -28.85 -24.16 3.89
C PRO A 63 -29.56 -24.28 2.53
N ARG A 64 -29.72 -25.50 2.02
CA ARG A 64 -30.34 -25.77 0.72
C ARG A 64 -31.78 -25.26 0.65
N GLN A 65 -32.50 -25.34 1.78
CA GLN A 65 -33.88 -24.90 1.95
C GLN A 65 -34.06 -23.37 1.95
N TRP A 66 -32.97 -22.58 1.98
CA TRP A 66 -33.09 -21.13 1.91
C TRP A 66 -33.59 -20.65 0.55
N SER A 67 -34.55 -19.73 0.57
CA SER A 67 -35.00 -18.98 -0.61
C SER A 67 -33.90 -18.07 -1.16
N ALA A 68 -34.09 -17.59 -2.39
CA ALA A 68 -33.18 -16.61 -3.00
C ALA A 68 -33.05 -15.35 -2.11
N ASP A 69 -34.18 -14.82 -1.62
CA ASP A 69 -34.21 -13.64 -0.75
C ASP A 69 -33.44 -13.86 0.56
N GLN A 70 -33.57 -15.04 1.18
CA GLN A 70 -32.83 -15.37 2.39
C GLN A 70 -31.32 -15.41 2.14
N ARG A 71 -30.89 -15.96 0.99
CA ARG A 71 -29.47 -15.97 0.60
C ARG A 71 -28.97 -14.56 0.33
N GLN A 72 -29.71 -13.77 -0.44
CA GLN A 72 -29.34 -12.39 -0.79
C GLN A 72 -29.28 -11.47 0.43
N ALA A 73 -30.15 -11.67 1.42
CA ALA A 73 -30.10 -10.91 2.66
C ALA A 73 -28.92 -11.31 3.56
N TRP A 74 -28.45 -12.56 3.48
CA TRP A 74 -27.39 -13.05 4.36
C TRP A 74 -25.98 -12.87 3.79
N LEU A 75 -25.79 -13.07 2.49
CA LEU A 75 -24.47 -13.00 1.84
C LEU A 75 -23.66 -11.72 2.17
N PRO A 76 -24.26 -10.52 2.23
CA PRO A 76 -23.51 -9.31 2.57
C PRO A 76 -22.80 -9.35 3.93
N THR A 77 -23.25 -10.20 4.87
CA THR A 77 -22.56 -10.41 6.16
C THR A 77 -21.13 -10.93 5.99
N LEU A 78 -20.81 -11.62 4.88
CA LEU A 78 -19.47 -12.11 4.60
C LEU A 78 -18.48 -10.99 4.25
N PHE A 79 -18.94 -9.79 3.88
CA PHE A 79 -18.06 -8.64 3.68
C PHE A 79 -17.41 -8.16 4.98
N ASP A 80 -17.97 -8.50 6.14
CA ASP A 80 -17.38 -8.17 7.44
C ASP A 80 -16.43 -9.30 7.94
N ASP A 81 -16.35 -10.43 7.24
CA ASP A 81 -15.44 -11.53 7.59
C ASP A 81 -13.97 -11.10 7.33
N PRO A 82 -13.05 -11.28 8.30
CA PRO A 82 -11.63 -10.95 8.11
C PRO A 82 -10.99 -11.62 6.89
N ALA A 83 -11.45 -12.81 6.50
CA ALA A 83 -11.00 -13.51 5.30
C ALA A 83 -11.31 -12.70 4.02
N THR A 84 -12.45 -12.01 3.98
CA THR A 84 -12.83 -11.15 2.85
C THR A 84 -11.95 -9.91 2.76
N VAL A 85 -11.62 -9.28 3.90
CA VAL A 85 -10.67 -8.16 3.93
C VAL A 85 -9.29 -8.60 3.43
N CYS A 86 -8.85 -9.80 3.81
CA CYS A 86 -7.60 -10.39 3.31
C CYS A 86 -7.66 -10.76 1.82
N ALA A 87 -8.81 -11.22 1.34
CA ALA A 87 -9.02 -11.49 -0.08
C ALA A 87 -8.91 -10.19 -0.91
N TYR A 88 -9.54 -9.11 -0.43
CA TYR A 88 -9.39 -7.77 -0.99
C TYR A 88 -7.93 -7.30 -1.01
N ALA A 89 -7.16 -7.60 0.04
CA ALA A 89 -5.75 -7.21 0.11
C ALA A 89 -4.90 -7.80 -1.02
N PHE A 90 -5.26 -8.94 -1.61
CA PHE A 90 -4.59 -9.44 -2.83
C PHE A 90 -4.84 -8.55 -4.05
N GLN A 91 -6.07 -8.07 -4.24
CA GLN A 91 -6.41 -7.13 -5.32
C GLN A 91 -5.70 -5.79 -5.11
N LEU A 92 -5.73 -5.28 -3.88
CA LEU A 92 -4.99 -4.09 -3.48
C LEU A 92 -3.49 -4.25 -3.75
N GLY A 93 -2.90 -5.38 -3.38
CA GLY A 93 -1.48 -5.62 -3.59
C GLY A 93 -1.06 -5.72 -5.05
N ALA A 94 -1.88 -6.34 -5.90
CA ALA A 94 -1.68 -6.33 -7.34
C ALA A 94 -1.74 -4.89 -7.90
N ALA A 95 -2.68 -4.08 -7.43
CA ALA A 95 -2.80 -2.68 -7.81
C ALA A 95 -1.60 -1.84 -7.33
N THR A 96 -1.14 -2.04 -6.08
CA THR A 96 0.06 -1.39 -5.54
C THR A 96 1.29 -1.70 -6.38
N ARG A 97 1.47 -2.97 -6.77
CA ARG A 97 2.60 -3.37 -7.62
C ARG A 97 2.56 -2.68 -8.98
N ARG A 98 1.41 -2.63 -9.65
CA ARG A 98 1.26 -1.91 -10.93
C ARG A 98 1.58 -0.42 -10.77
N ALA A 99 0.96 0.23 -9.79
CA ALA A 99 1.13 1.66 -9.55
C ALA A 99 2.59 2.02 -9.26
N THR A 100 3.23 1.32 -8.33
CA THR A 100 4.62 1.62 -7.94
C THR A 100 5.62 1.26 -9.03
N THR A 101 5.32 0.26 -9.87
CA THR A 101 6.12 -0.06 -11.06
C THR A 101 6.02 1.06 -12.10
N ALA A 102 4.81 1.51 -12.43
CA ALA A 102 4.62 2.63 -13.35
C ALA A 102 5.28 3.92 -12.86
N LEU A 103 5.23 4.21 -11.55
CA LEU A 103 5.88 5.38 -10.97
C LEU A 103 7.41 5.29 -11.00
N GLN A 104 8.01 4.14 -10.70
CA GLN A 104 9.46 3.99 -10.74
C GLN A 104 10.02 3.97 -12.17
N ASP A 105 9.23 3.50 -13.15
CA ASP A 105 9.62 3.43 -14.55
C ASP A 105 9.57 4.82 -15.23
N ASN A 106 8.95 5.82 -14.59
CA ASN A 106 8.94 7.19 -15.07
C ASN A 106 10.22 7.96 -14.71
N ASP A 107 11.20 7.99 -15.61
CA ASP A 107 12.42 8.81 -15.50
C ASP A 107 12.15 10.33 -15.35
N GLY A 108 10.94 10.76 -15.73
CA GLY A 108 10.43 12.12 -15.59
C GLY A 108 9.92 12.46 -14.19
N PHE A 109 9.56 11.47 -13.37
CA PHE A 109 9.12 11.68 -11.99
C PHE A 109 10.33 11.72 -11.05
N ARG A 110 10.77 12.93 -10.71
CA ARG A 110 12.02 13.15 -9.98
C ARG A 110 11.81 13.67 -8.57
N PHE A 111 12.85 13.58 -7.76
CA PHE A 111 12.86 14.19 -6.44
C PHE A 111 13.12 15.71 -6.53
N SER A 112 12.41 16.49 -5.70
CA SER A 112 12.74 17.89 -5.40
C SER A 112 13.16 18.03 -3.94
N ALA A 113 14.37 18.54 -3.71
CA ALA A 113 14.76 18.98 -2.37
C ALA A 113 13.89 20.18 -1.93
N LEU A 114 13.75 20.37 -0.62
CA LEU A 114 12.84 21.32 0.04
C LEU A 114 12.90 22.79 -0.45
N GLN A 115 13.91 23.18 -1.24
CA GLN A 115 14.21 24.56 -1.60
C GLN A 115 13.39 25.13 -2.77
N LEU A 116 12.64 24.32 -3.55
CA LEU A 116 11.89 24.80 -4.73
C LEU A 116 10.36 24.59 -4.66
N GLY A 117 9.84 24.11 -3.53
CA GLY A 117 8.45 23.67 -3.36
C GLY A 117 8.36 22.15 -3.22
N TRP A 118 7.27 21.66 -2.61
CA TRP A 118 7.07 20.22 -2.34
C TRP A 118 6.68 19.43 -3.59
N ILE A 119 6.05 20.12 -4.55
CA ILE A 119 5.60 19.57 -5.83
C ILE A 119 5.89 20.57 -6.94
N GLY A 120 6.43 20.10 -8.05
CA GLY A 120 6.71 20.91 -9.23
C GLY A 120 6.24 20.22 -10.52
N PHE A 121 5.37 20.88 -11.28
CA PHE A 121 4.76 20.33 -12.49
C PHE A 121 5.52 20.64 -13.80
N GLY A 122 6.72 21.21 -13.69
CA GLY A 122 7.56 21.53 -14.84
C GLY A 122 6.98 22.64 -15.73
N ALA A 123 7.36 22.62 -17.01
CA ALA A 123 6.88 23.59 -18.00
C ALA A 123 5.37 23.44 -18.22
N GLY A 124 4.65 24.56 -18.26
CA GLY A 124 3.18 24.62 -18.32
C GLY A 124 2.48 24.65 -16.95
N GLY A 125 3.19 24.33 -15.87
CA GLY A 125 2.66 24.41 -14.51
C GLY A 125 1.59 23.35 -14.21
N ALA A 126 0.96 23.47 -13.03
CA ALA A 126 0.03 22.47 -12.51
C ALA A 126 -1.23 22.33 -13.37
N GLN A 127 -1.82 23.45 -13.81
CA GLN A 127 -3.06 23.44 -14.59
C GLN A 127 -2.92 22.66 -15.90
N ALA A 128 -1.82 22.86 -16.63
CA ALA A 128 -1.54 22.15 -17.88
C ALA A 128 -1.29 20.63 -17.69
N LYS A 129 -1.20 20.19 -16.44
CA LYS A 129 -1.03 18.79 -16.04
C LYS A 129 -2.29 18.24 -15.33
N GLY A 130 -3.40 18.96 -15.38
CA GLY A 130 -4.66 18.55 -14.77
C GLY A 130 -4.70 18.74 -13.25
N TRP A 131 -3.88 19.64 -12.70
CA TRP A 131 -3.83 19.93 -11.25
C TRP A 131 -4.15 21.38 -10.94
N GLU A 132 -5.08 21.58 -10.02
CA GLU A 132 -5.41 22.89 -9.45
C GLU A 132 -4.73 23.07 -8.10
N ARG A 133 -4.30 24.31 -7.82
CA ARG A 133 -3.62 24.66 -6.58
C ARG A 133 -4.61 25.24 -5.57
N PHE A 134 -4.79 24.58 -4.43
CA PHE A 134 -5.59 25.10 -3.31
C PHE A 134 -4.72 25.70 -2.17
N ARG A 135 -3.40 25.49 -2.16
CA ARG A 135 -2.45 26.18 -1.24
C ARG A 135 -1.21 26.71 -1.97
N SER A 136 -0.77 27.91 -1.58
CA SER A 136 0.40 28.59 -2.16
C SER A 136 1.73 27.83 -1.99
N PHE A 137 2.72 28.19 -2.81
CA PHE A 137 4.11 27.66 -2.77
C PHE A 137 4.25 26.13 -2.92
N GLY A 138 3.37 25.53 -3.73
CA GLY A 138 3.42 24.10 -4.05
C GLY A 138 3.13 23.18 -2.86
N ARG A 139 2.30 23.65 -1.91
CA ARG A 139 2.00 22.94 -0.67
C ARG A 139 0.72 22.12 -0.71
N GLY A 140 -0.12 22.29 -1.74
CA GLY A 140 -1.39 21.61 -1.88
C GLY A 140 -1.94 21.71 -3.30
N TYR A 141 -2.24 20.57 -3.91
CA TYR A 141 -2.88 20.45 -5.21
C TYR A 141 -3.95 19.37 -5.21
N GLN A 142 -4.95 19.53 -6.04
CA GLN A 142 -6.02 18.56 -6.30
C GLN A 142 -6.21 18.41 -7.81
N PRO A 143 -6.83 17.32 -8.30
CA PRO A 143 -7.24 17.21 -9.70
C PRO A 143 -8.12 18.41 -10.13
N ALA A 144 -7.85 18.95 -11.31
CA ALA A 144 -8.67 20.00 -11.94
C ALA A 144 -9.67 19.45 -12.97
N GLU A 145 -9.42 18.23 -13.45
CA GLU A 145 -10.21 17.54 -14.47
C GLU A 145 -10.51 16.12 -13.97
N ALA A 146 -10.48 15.11 -14.85
CA ALA A 146 -10.57 13.71 -14.45
C ALA A 146 -9.43 13.34 -13.50
N ASN A 147 -9.76 12.63 -12.42
CA ASN A 147 -8.82 12.20 -11.40
C ASN A 147 -7.74 11.26 -11.96
N SER A 148 -8.16 10.35 -12.83
CA SER A 148 -7.32 9.40 -13.56
C SER A 148 -6.30 10.13 -14.43
N ALA A 149 -6.72 11.16 -15.17
CA ALA A 149 -5.86 12.00 -16.00
C ALA A 149 -4.85 12.80 -15.16
N ALA A 150 -5.27 13.32 -14.00
CA ALA A 150 -4.38 14.02 -13.08
C ALA A 150 -3.26 13.08 -12.57
N LEU A 151 -3.58 11.84 -12.19
CA LEU A 151 -2.56 10.86 -11.78
C LEU A 151 -1.70 10.35 -12.94
N GLN A 152 -2.21 10.30 -14.16
CA GLN A 152 -1.44 9.92 -15.35
C GLN A 152 -0.19 10.79 -15.53
N THR A 153 -0.25 12.05 -15.12
CA THR A 153 0.91 12.96 -15.10
C THR A 153 2.10 12.38 -14.32
N PHE A 154 1.89 11.57 -13.29
CA PHE A 154 2.98 10.95 -12.53
C PHE A 154 3.53 9.68 -13.17
N TYR A 155 2.78 9.03 -14.06
CA TYR A 155 3.26 7.86 -14.82
C TYR A 155 4.09 8.24 -16.04
N GLU A 156 3.80 9.36 -16.70
CA GLU A 156 4.43 9.69 -17.99
C GLU A 156 5.00 11.13 -18.05
N GLY A 157 4.60 11.98 -17.11
CA GLY A 157 4.95 13.38 -17.10
C GLY A 157 6.31 13.67 -16.47
N ARG A 158 6.76 14.92 -16.67
CA ARG A 158 7.96 15.47 -16.03
C ARG A 158 7.57 16.27 -14.79
N VAL A 159 7.43 15.56 -13.68
CA VAL A 159 7.02 16.13 -12.40
C VAL A 159 8.08 15.91 -11.33
N ARG A 160 8.08 16.78 -10.33
CA ARG A 160 8.95 16.65 -9.16
C ARG A 160 8.10 16.60 -7.91
N ALA A 161 8.46 15.71 -7.01
CA ALA A 161 7.88 15.66 -5.68
C ALA A 161 8.96 15.28 -4.67
N GLU A 162 8.79 15.69 -3.43
CA GLU A 162 9.51 15.09 -2.32
C GLU A 162 8.92 13.70 -1.95
N CYS A 163 9.57 12.99 -1.02
CA CYS A 163 9.24 11.58 -0.73
C CYS A 163 7.84 11.34 -0.12
N GLY A 164 7.34 12.23 0.73
CA GLY A 164 6.01 12.21 1.34
C GLY A 164 4.87 12.36 0.33
N VAL A 165 4.98 13.31 -0.60
CA VAL A 165 4.08 13.43 -1.74
C VAL A 165 4.26 12.23 -2.67
N GLY A 166 5.48 11.75 -2.89
CA GLY A 166 5.72 10.51 -3.63
C GLY A 166 4.98 9.31 -3.04
N ARG A 167 4.92 9.20 -1.71
CA ARG A 167 4.10 8.21 -1.00
C ARG A 167 2.61 8.44 -1.24
N GLN A 168 2.11 9.67 -1.11
CA GLN A 168 0.70 9.99 -1.35
C GLN A 168 0.29 9.63 -2.78
N VAL A 169 1.09 10.01 -3.77
CA VAL A 169 0.88 9.65 -5.18
C VAL A 169 0.83 8.13 -5.37
N ALA A 170 1.75 7.37 -4.76
CA ALA A 170 1.71 5.91 -4.81
C ALA A 170 0.43 5.32 -4.19
N GLN A 171 -0.06 5.89 -3.08
CA GLN A 171 -1.31 5.48 -2.45
C GLN A 171 -2.53 5.77 -3.34
N LEU A 172 -2.62 6.96 -3.93
CA LEU A 172 -3.73 7.33 -4.82
C LEU A 172 -3.67 6.58 -6.15
N ALA A 173 -2.48 6.40 -6.73
CA ALA A 173 -2.26 5.59 -7.92
C ALA A 173 -2.65 4.13 -7.70
N THR A 174 -2.38 3.58 -6.51
CA THR A 174 -2.89 2.25 -6.12
C THR A 174 -4.42 2.19 -6.18
N GLN A 175 -5.13 3.22 -5.72
CA GLN A 175 -6.59 3.25 -5.81
C GLN A 175 -7.06 3.35 -7.27
N ARG A 176 -6.40 4.17 -8.10
CA ARG A 176 -6.67 4.21 -9.55
C ARG A 176 -6.51 2.83 -10.19
N GLU A 177 -5.42 2.14 -9.92
CA GLU A 177 -5.15 0.78 -10.46
C GLU A 177 -6.15 -0.27 -9.96
N LEU A 178 -6.70 -0.09 -8.76
CA LEU A 178 -7.65 -1.01 -8.14
C LEU A 178 -9.07 -0.84 -8.69
N TYR A 179 -9.48 0.39 -8.93
CA TYR A 179 -10.81 0.73 -9.44
C TYR A 179 -10.87 0.70 -10.98
N GLY A 180 -9.76 1.02 -11.66
CA GLY A 180 -9.76 1.40 -13.07
C GLY A 180 -10.25 2.84 -13.28
N ASP A 181 -9.82 3.48 -14.36
CA ASP A 181 -9.99 4.93 -14.58
C ASP A 181 -11.43 5.42 -14.41
N ALA A 182 -12.39 4.80 -15.12
CA ALA A 182 -13.79 5.23 -15.10
C ALA A 182 -14.45 5.10 -13.71
N ALA A 183 -14.11 4.06 -12.95
CA ALA A 183 -14.63 3.92 -11.59
C ALA A 183 -13.89 4.85 -10.63
N PHE A 184 -12.57 5.02 -10.77
CA PHE A 184 -11.80 5.94 -9.95
C PHE A 184 -12.28 7.39 -10.07
N ASP A 185 -12.61 7.83 -11.28
CA ASP A 185 -13.16 9.16 -11.54
C ASP A 185 -14.56 9.36 -10.94
N ARG A 186 -15.35 8.29 -10.81
CA ARG A 186 -16.70 8.32 -10.24
C ARG A 186 -16.72 8.23 -8.72
N GLU A 187 -15.85 7.40 -8.15
CA GLU A 187 -15.91 7.02 -6.72
C GLU A 187 -15.10 7.94 -5.79
N PHE A 188 -14.32 8.87 -6.37
CA PHE A 188 -13.55 9.86 -5.63
C PHE A 188 -13.83 11.26 -6.16
N SER A 189 -14.04 12.23 -5.26
CA SER A 189 -14.03 13.62 -5.68
C SER A 189 -12.59 14.12 -5.85
N ALA A 190 -12.40 15.23 -6.58
CA ALA A 190 -11.09 15.84 -6.71
C ALA A 190 -10.48 16.23 -5.35
N ASP A 191 -11.28 16.80 -4.44
CA ASP A 191 -10.82 17.24 -3.12
C ASP A 191 -10.28 16.08 -2.27
N GLU A 192 -10.87 14.89 -2.42
CA GLU A 192 -10.41 13.67 -1.76
C GLU A 192 -9.01 13.23 -2.21
N LEU A 193 -8.61 13.61 -3.42
CA LEU A 193 -7.34 13.22 -4.04
C LEU A 193 -6.27 14.31 -3.93
N SER A 194 -6.44 15.20 -2.94
CA SER A 194 -5.47 16.23 -2.60
C SER A 194 -4.10 15.64 -2.26
N ILE A 195 -3.04 16.25 -2.81
CA ILE A 195 -1.63 15.97 -2.51
C ILE A 195 -0.93 17.22 -1.99
N GLY A 196 0.01 17.06 -1.06
CA GLY A 196 0.72 18.19 -0.46
C GLY A 196 1.51 17.82 0.79
N THR A 197 1.81 18.81 1.64
CA THR A 197 2.42 18.48 2.95
C THR A 197 1.42 17.75 3.83
N PHE A 198 1.87 16.84 4.71
CA PHE A 198 0.94 16.10 5.60
C PHE A 198 0.09 17.04 6.47
N LEU A 199 0.68 18.13 6.98
CA LEU A 199 -0.06 19.16 7.71
C LEU A 199 -1.16 19.80 6.86
N THR A 200 -0.88 20.05 5.58
CA THR A 200 -1.86 20.62 4.65
C THR A 200 -3.05 19.70 4.44
N LEU A 201 -2.85 18.38 4.41
CA LEU A 201 -3.93 17.43 4.13
C LEU A 201 -4.93 17.28 5.27
N HIS A 202 -4.52 17.47 6.53
CA HIS A 202 -5.41 17.28 7.68
C HIS A 202 -6.64 18.19 7.69
N GLU A 203 -6.54 19.38 7.09
CA GLU A 203 -7.63 20.35 7.00
C GLU A 203 -8.43 20.25 5.69
N THR A 204 -8.19 19.22 4.89
CA THR A 204 -8.86 19.01 3.59
C THR A 204 -9.84 17.84 3.64
N ASP A 205 -10.52 17.57 2.53
CA ASP A 205 -11.33 16.37 2.34
C ASP A 205 -10.51 15.15 1.91
N SER A 206 -9.17 15.20 1.97
CA SER A 206 -8.29 14.10 1.54
C SER A 206 -8.72 12.74 2.10
N ILE A 207 -8.84 11.74 1.22
CA ILE A 207 -9.12 10.35 1.59
C ILE A 207 -7.96 9.69 2.35
N LEU A 208 -6.76 10.26 2.26
CA LEU A 208 -5.58 9.71 2.94
C LEU A 208 -5.47 10.18 4.39
N LEU A 209 -5.71 11.46 4.68
CA LEU A 209 -5.42 12.08 5.98
C LEU A 209 -6.42 13.16 6.44
N GLY A 210 -7.41 13.50 5.60
CA GLY A 210 -8.37 14.57 5.83
C GLY A 210 -9.72 14.07 6.37
N ARG A 211 -10.76 14.89 6.22
CA ARG A 211 -12.11 14.64 6.75
C ARG A 211 -12.76 13.37 6.20
N HIS A 212 -12.44 12.96 4.97
CA HIS A 212 -13.02 11.76 4.36
C HIS A 212 -12.21 10.48 4.58
N ALA A 213 -11.06 10.55 5.28
CA ALA A 213 -10.27 9.36 5.56
C ALA A 213 -11.02 8.32 6.41
N GLY A 214 -12.03 8.75 7.18
CA GLY A 214 -12.86 7.88 8.00
C GLY A 214 -12.07 7.20 9.11
N GLU A 215 -12.21 5.88 9.25
CA GLU A 215 -11.58 5.13 10.33
C GLU A 215 -10.12 4.76 10.00
N PHE A 216 -9.17 5.25 10.79
CA PHE A 216 -7.77 4.87 10.67
C PHE A 216 -7.43 3.60 11.44
N LEU A 217 -6.63 2.74 10.84
CA LEU A 217 -5.84 1.75 11.56
C LEU A 217 -4.57 2.41 12.10
N ALA A 218 -4.47 2.44 13.44
CA ALA A 218 -3.26 2.83 14.14
C ALA A 218 -2.50 1.57 14.60
N ASP A 219 -1.48 1.20 13.83
CA ASP A 219 -0.61 0.05 14.11
C ASP A 219 0.84 0.35 13.71
N GLY A 220 1.38 1.46 14.23
CA GLY A 220 2.68 1.99 13.79
C GLY A 220 3.83 0.99 13.87
N LYS A 221 3.89 0.17 14.92
CA LYS A 221 4.91 -0.91 15.03
C LYS A 221 4.48 -2.22 14.40
N ALA A 222 3.42 -2.22 13.60
CA ALA A 222 2.93 -3.35 12.81
C ALA A 222 2.59 -4.60 13.62
N LYS A 223 2.24 -4.49 14.91
CA LYS A 223 1.96 -5.66 15.74
C LYS A 223 0.71 -6.39 15.27
N LYS A 224 -0.38 -5.65 15.03
CA LYS A 224 -1.64 -6.23 14.55
C LYS A 224 -1.52 -6.73 13.12
N THR A 225 -0.80 -5.99 12.29
CA THR A 225 -0.57 -6.29 10.87
C THR A 225 0.29 -7.54 10.71
N ALA A 226 1.36 -7.68 11.50
CA ALA A 226 2.18 -8.89 11.54
C ALA A 226 1.34 -10.13 11.83
N LEU A 227 0.52 -10.10 12.88
CA LEU A 227 -0.34 -11.23 13.27
C LEU A 227 -1.32 -11.67 12.17
N ARG A 228 -1.80 -10.75 11.33
CA ARG A 228 -2.70 -11.08 10.20
C ARG A 228 -1.97 -11.80 9.07
N GLY A 229 -0.70 -11.49 8.85
CA GLY A 229 0.13 -12.11 7.83
C GLY A 229 0.44 -11.20 6.65
N ARG A 230 1.16 -11.77 5.68
CA ARG A 230 1.90 -11.03 4.65
C ARG A 230 1.03 -10.06 3.84
N GLN A 231 -0.20 -10.45 3.50
CA GLN A 231 -1.07 -9.59 2.68
C GLN A 231 -1.60 -8.38 3.43
N ALA A 232 -1.69 -8.42 4.76
CA ALA A 232 -2.17 -7.29 5.55
C ALA A 232 -1.26 -6.05 5.44
N PHE A 233 0.01 -6.25 5.11
CA PHE A 233 0.98 -5.18 4.91
C PHE A 233 0.87 -4.49 3.57
N VAL A 234 0.43 -5.17 2.51
CA VAL A 234 0.59 -4.64 1.15
C VAL A 234 -0.27 -3.39 0.96
N GLY A 235 0.30 -2.37 0.32
CA GLY A 235 -0.31 -1.06 0.12
C GLY A 235 -0.22 -0.14 1.34
N THR A 236 0.15 -0.63 2.52
CA THR A 236 0.24 0.20 3.72
C THR A 236 1.34 1.26 3.58
N PRO A 237 1.05 2.53 3.98
CA PRO A 237 2.06 3.55 4.04
C PRO A 237 2.93 3.39 5.29
N GLY A 238 4.15 3.88 5.22
CA GLY A 238 5.03 3.96 6.38
C GLY A 238 6.16 4.95 6.20
N PHE A 239 7.07 4.95 7.15
CA PHE A 239 8.28 5.74 7.13
C PHE A 239 9.42 5.05 7.89
N ILE A 240 10.64 5.28 7.42
CA ILE A 240 11.87 5.01 8.16
C ILE A 240 12.40 6.36 8.63
N GLU A 241 12.54 6.58 9.93
CA GLU A 241 12.90 7.89 10.48
C GLU A 241 14.06 7.83 11.48
N HIS A 242 14.75 8.96 11.60
CA HIS A 242 15.83 9.13 12.56
C HIS A 242 15.32 9.02 14.01
N VAL A 243 16.12 8.40 14.88
CA VAL A 243 15.74 8.22 16.30
C VAL A 243 16.23 9.36 17.19
N PHE A 244 17.39 9.96 16.90
CA PHE A 244 17.94 11.05 17.70
C PHE A 244 17.46 12.41 17.20
N GLU A 245 17.59 13.44 18.03
CA GLU A 245 17.17 14.81 17.65
C GLU A 245 17.80 15.29 16.34
N ARG A 246 17.14 16.23 15.65
CA ARG A 246 17.57 16.78 14.35
C ARG A 246 19.01 17.30 14.30
N LYS A 247 19.61 17.69 15.43
CA LYS A 247 21.02 18.12 15.52
C LYS A 247 22.02 17.00 15.14
N TYR A 248 21.57 15.75 15.14
CA TYR A 248 22.31 14.57 14.71
C TYR A 248 22.06 14.20 13.23
N LEU A 249 21.33 15.01 12.47
CA LEU A 249 21.17 14.82 11.03
C LEU A 249 22.32 15.51 10.28
N ASP A 250 22.89 14.79 9.32
CA ASP A 250 23.93 15.25 8.40
C ASP A 250 23.31 15.59 7.03
N ASP A 251 22.28 14.86 6.62
CA ASP A 251 21.50 15.09 5.41
C ASP A 251 20.00 15.16 5.75
N ILE A 252 19.50 16.40 5.87
CA ILE A 252 18.10 16.68 6.24
C ILE A 252 17.10 16.18 5.19
N ASN A 253 17.49 16.04 3.92
CA ASN A 253 16.59 15.51 2.89
C ASN A 253 16.37 14.00 3.06
N ASN A 254 17.17 13.34 3.90
CA ASN A 254 17.07 11.93 4.26
C ASN A 254 16.77 11.74 5.76
N GLN A 255 16.15 12.74 6.40
CA GLN A 255 15.71 12.62 7.80
C GLN A 255 14.66 11.51 7.98
N ALA A 256 13.83 11.31 6.95
CA ALA A 256 12.88 10.21 6.88
C ALA A 256 12.75 9.72 5.44
N GLU A 257 12.46 8.44 5.27
CA GLU A 257 12.10 7.82 4.00
C GLU A 257 10.65 7.35 4.06
N ASN A 258 9.76 8.08 3.39
CA ASN A 258 8.34 7.73 3.29
C ASN A 258 8.14 6.61 2.26
N PHE A 259 7.38 5.58 2.62
CA PHE A 259 7.20 4.41 1.76
C PHE A 259 5.76 3.91 1.65
N VAL A 260 5.53 3.08 0.63
CA VAL A 260 4.38 2.16 0.52
C VAL A 260 4.92 0.73 0.46
N VAL A 261 4.34 -0.20 1.22
CA VAL A 261 4.73 -1.62 1.15
C VAL A 261 4.22 -2.24 -0.15
N VAL A 262 5.11 -2.81 -0.94
CA VAL A 262 4.80 -3.40 -2.25
C VAL A 262 4.59 -4.90 -2.15
N ASP A 263 5.39 -5.58 -1.34
CA ASP A 263 5.32 -7.03 -1.18
C ASP A 263 6.00 -7.46 0.13
N VAL A 264 5.54 -8.58 0.67
CA VAL A 264 6.16 -9.21 1.85
C VAL A 264 6.31 -10.70 1.58
N SER A 265 7.56 -11.16 1.53
CA SER A 265 7.85 -12.58 1.38
C SER A 265 7.27 -13.39 2.55
N ASP A 266 7.00 -14.67 2.31
CA ASP A 266 6.52 -15.58 3.34
C ASP A 266 7.50 -15.69 4.53
N ALA A 267 8.82 -15.71 4.26
CA ALA A 267 9.83 -15.73 5.31
C ALA A 267 9.86 -14.42 6.13
N ALA A 268 9.76 -13.25 5.46
CA ALA A 268 9.68 -11.96 6.14
C ALA A 268 8.43 -11.85 7.02
N ALA A 269 7.28 -12.32 6.54
CA ALA A 269 6.04 -12.32 7.30
C ALA A 269 6.08 -13.23 8.53
N ARG A 270 6.72 -14.40 8.42
CA ARG A 270 6.98 -15.26 9.59
C ARG A 270 7.86 -14.57 10.61
N ALA A 271 8.97 -13.97 10.18
CA ALA A 271 9.89 -13.28 11.07
C ALA A 271 9.20 -12.09 11.78
N LEU A 272 8.39 -11.31 11.06
CA LEU A 272 7.57 -10.24 11.63
C LEU A 272 6.55 -10.74 12.66
N ARG A 273 5.90 -11.88 12.42
CA ARG A 273 5.00 -12.50 13.41
C ARG A 273 5.75 -12.96 14.65
N GLU A 274 6.85 -13.69 14.46
CA GLU A 274 7.67 -14.21 15.53
C GLU A 274 8.20 -13.09 16.44
N HIS A 275 8.53 -11.95 15.86
CA HIS A 275 9.09 -10.81 16.57
C HIS A 275 8.08 -9.71 16.93
N GLU A 276 6.79 -9.99 16.73
CA GLU A 276 5.67 -9.09 17.05
C GLU A 276 5.77 -7.69 16.40
N GLY A 277 6.32 -7.61 15.19
CA GLY A 277 6.40 -6.38 14.38
C GLY A 277 7.72 -5.62 14.48
N PHE A 278 7.69 -4.32 14.19
CA PHE A 278 8.89 -3.50 13.94
C PHE A 278 9.68 -3.14 15.20
N ALA A 279 9.09 -3.20 16.39
CA ALA A 279 9.80 -2.83 17.62
C ALA A 279 11.04 -3.71 17.87
N TYR A 280 11.04 -4.97 17.42
CA TYR A 280 12.23 -5.82 17.40
C TYR A 280 13.27 -5.29 16.42
N TYR A 281 12.87 -5.02 15.18
CA TYR A 281 13.77 -4.55 14.13
C TYR A 281 14.33 -3.15 14.38
N ASP A 282 13.64 -2.29 15.11
CA ASP A 282 14.19 -1.00 15.58
C ASP A 282 15.41 -1.22 16.50
N ARG A 283 15.38 -2.25 17.34
CA ARG A 283 16.55 -2.62 18.17
C ARG A 283 17.68 -3.18 17.31
N ILE A 284 17.36 -3.96 16.28
CA ILE A 284 18.34 -4.47 15.33
C ILE A 284 18.96 -3.34 14.51
N ASN A 285 18.17 -2.39 14.01
CA ASN A 285 18.66 -1.20 13.31
C ASN A 285 19.62 -0.38 14.19
N ARG A 286 19.33 -0.26 15.48
CA ARG A 286 20.24 0.38 16.44
C ARG A 286 21.57 -0.38 16.58
N ARG A 287 21.54 -1.71 16.58
CA ARG A 287 22.75 -2.55 16.58
C ARG A 287 23.54 -2.41 15.29
N ILE A 288 22.87 -2.46 14.13
CA ILE A 288 23.46 -2.22 12.80
C ILE A 288 24.18 -0.87 12.80
N TRP A 289 23.50 0.19 13.24
CA TRP A 289 24.09 1.52 13.37
C TRP A 289 25.32 1.54 14.29
N ALA A 290 25.24 0.93 15.48
CA ALA A 290 26.35 0.90 16.43
C ALA A 290 27.59 0.16 15.88
N LEU A 291 27.39 -0.91 15.10
CA LEU A 291 28.47 -1.62 14.41
C LEU A 291 29.06 -0.76 13.29
N ALA A 292 28.21 -0.10 12.50
CA ALA A 292 28.63 0.80 11.43
C ALA A 292 29.50 1.97 11.95
N GLN A 293 29.19 2.52 13.13
CA GLN A 293 30.02 3.56 13.77
C GLN A 293 31.46 3.11 14.05
N ARG A 294 31.66 1.81 14.28
CA ARG A 294 32.98 1.22 14.57
C ARG A 294 33.73 0.82 13.30
N MET A 295 33.13 1.05 12.14
CA MET A 295 33.73 0.81 10.84
C MET A 295 33.84 2.13 10.07
N PRO A 296 34.61 3.14 10.51
CA PRO A 296 34.79 4.35 9.72
C PRO A 296 35.52 4.03 8.40
N GLY A 297 35.22 4.80 7.36
CA GLY A 297 35.92 4.67 6.08
C GLY A 297 35.47 5.71 5.06
N PRO A 298 36.28 5.97 4.03
CA PRO A 298 36.00 7.00 3.03
C PRO A 298 34.99 6.52 1.98
N GLY A 299 34.37 7.49 1.30
CA GLY A 299 33.65 7.28 0.05
C GLY A 299 32.12 7.34 0.15
N PRO A 300 31.46 7.86 -0.89
CA PRO A 300 30.01 7.90 -0.94
C PRO A 300 29.44 6.48 -1.14
N ARG A 301 28.27 6.20 -0.55
CA ARG A 301 27.55 4.91 -0.68
C ARG A 301 28.36 3.71 -0.17
N ARG A 302 29.22 3.91 0.83
CA ARG A 302 30.12 2.86 1.32
C ARG A 302 29.34 1.67 1.88
N PHE A 303 28.33 1.90 2.72
CA PHE A 303 27.54 0.81 3.29
C PHE A 303 26.63 0.16 2.25
N GLU A 304 26.15 0.89 1.25
CA GLU A 304 25.46 0.27 0.11
C GLU A 304 26.39 -0.72 -0.63
N ARG A 305 27.63 -0.31 -0.94
CA ARG A 305 28.61 -1.19 -1.60
C ARG A 305 29.02 -2.39 -0.76
N LEU A 306 29.27 -2.16 0.53
CA LEU A 306 29.70 -3.21 1.44
C LEU A 306 28.58 -4.21 1.72
N LEU A 307 27.38 -3.75 2.06
CA LEU A 307 26.33 -4.59 2.64
C LEU A 307 25.30 -5.05 1.60
N ILE A 308 25.00 -4.23 0.59
CA ILE A 308 23.97 -4.53 -0.41
C ILE A 308 24.56 -5.10 -1.69
N GLU A 309 25.48 -4.35 -2.33
CA GLU A 309 26.13 -4.80 -3.56
C GLU A 309 27.15 -5.92 -3.28
N ARG A 310 27.59 -6.03 -2.01
CA ARG A 310 28.65 -6.94 -1.54
C ARG A 310 29.89 -6.87 -2.43
N ASP A 311 30.28 -5.65 -2.79
CA ASP A 311 31.33 -5.37 -3.77
C ASP A 311 32.67 -6.00 -3.32
N PRO A 312 33.25 -6.92 -4.11
CA PRO A 312 34.45 -7.66 -3.72
C PRO A 312 35.71 -6.80 -3.64
N ILE A 313 35.77 -5.65 -4.32
CA ILE A 313 36.89 -4.72 -4.20
C ILE A 313 36.79 -4.03 -2.85
N TRP A 314 35.64 -3.42 -2.55
CA TRP A 314 35.42 -2.69 -1.31
C TRP A 314 35.55 -3.58 -0.07
N ARG A 315 35.06 -4.82 -0.14
CA ARG A 315 35.18 -5.78 0.98
C ARG A 315 36.62 -6.24 1.26
N ARG A 316 37.46 -6.34 0.22
CA ARG A 316 38.89 -6.67 0.39
C ARG A 316 39.67 -5.54 1.04
N GLU A 317 39.25 -4.30 0.81
CA GLU A 317 39.88 -3.10 1.38
C GLU A 317 39.46 -2.81 2.83
N VAL A 318 38.44 -3.52 3.35
CA VAL A 318 38.05 -3.40 4.76
C VAL A 318 39.20 -3.90 5.65
N PRO A 319 39.68 -3.07 6.62
CA PRO A 319 40.74 -3.45 7.53
C PRO A 319 40.46 -4.76 8.27
N ALA A 320 41.49 -5.55 8.56
CA ALA A 320 41.35 -6.88 9.16
C ALA A 320 40.57 -6.86 10.48
N GLU A 321 40.77 -5.82 11.29
CA GLU A 321 40.06 -5.60 12.56
C GLU A 321 38.57 -5.28 12.39
N GLN A 322 38.15 -4.78 11.22
CA GLN A 322 36.75 -4.49 10.90
C GLN A 322 36.04 -5.67 10.22
N GLN A 323 36.78 -6.69 9.72
CA GLN A 323 36.20 -7.86 9.05
C GLN A 323 35.18 -8.63 9.94
N PRO A 324 35.41 -8.83 11.25
CA PRO A 324 34.39 -9.43 12.11
C PRO A 324 33.10 -8.59 12.21
N LEU A 325 33.23 -7.26 12.21
CA LEU A 325 32.07 -6.35 12.26
C LEU A 325 31.28 -6.39 10.95
N LEU A 326 31.98 -6.44 9.80
CA LEU A 326 31.33 -6.62 8.50
C LEU A 326 30.52 -7.92 8.45
N LYS A 327 31.10 -9.02 8.94
CA LYS A 327 30.41 -10.32 9.00
C LYS A 327 29.18 -10.28 9.92
N GLU A 328 29.26 -9.57 11.04
CA GLU A 328 28.11 -9.38 11.93
C GLU A 328 27.01 -8.54 11.27
N LEU A 329 27.38 -7.46 10.56
CA LEU A 329 26.43 -6.66 9.77
C LEU A 329 25.75 -7.49 8.68
N ASP A 330 26.51 -8.33 7.96
CA ASP A 330 25.96 -9.25 6.97
C ASP A 330 24.93 -10.19 7.61
N ALA A 331 25.27 -10.82 8.73
CA ALA A 331 24.37 -11.74 9.41
C ALA A 331 23.08 -11.06 9.91
N LEU A 332 23.15 -9.80 10.34
CA LEU A 332 21.96 -9.03 10.75
C LEU A 332 21.09 -8.67 9.54
N LEU A 333 21.69 -8.30 8.41
CA LEU A 333 20.96 -7.95 7.18
C LEU A 333 20.50 -9.18 6.38
N ASP A 334 21.04 -10.37 6.65
CA ASP A 334 20.56 -11.65 6.10
C ASP A 334 19.23 -12.11 6.72
N ASP A 335 18.73 -11.43 7.77
CA ASP A 335 17.39 -11.68 8.31
C ASP A 335 16.32 -11.56 7.20
N PRO A 336 15.36 -12.49 7.12
CA PRO A 336 14.32 -12.49 6.09
C PRO A 336 13.54 -11.18 5.97
N PHE A 337 13.38 -10.42 7.05
CA PHE A 337 12.73 -9.12 7.00
C PHE A 337 13.48 -8.12 6.11
N TYR A 338 14.80 -7.98 6.27
CA TYR A 338 15.58 -7.02 5.50
C TYR A 338 15.66 -7.37 4.02
N GLN A 339 15.57 -8.65 3.68
CA GLN A 339 15.61 -9.17 2.30
C GLN A 339 14.23 -9.21 1.62
N GLY A 340 13.19 -9.52 2.40
CA GLY A 340 11.89 -9.91 1.87
C GLY A 340 10.75 -8.92 2.13
N PHE A 341 11.00 -7.81 2.83
CA PHE A 341 10.04 -6.72 3.00
C PHE A 341 10.31 -5.62 1.96
N LEU A 342 9.55 -5.65 0.86
CA LEU A 342 9.75 -4.75 -0.29
C LEU A 342 8.91 -3.48 -0.14
N ILE A 343 9.56 -2.33 -0.28
CA ILE A 343 8.92 -1.03 -0.16
C ILE A 343 9.24 -0.16 -1.38
N TYR A 344 8.29 0.67 -1.78
CA TYR A 344 8.49 1.76 -2.72
C TYR A 344 8.80 3.04 -1.94
N VAL A 345 9.94 3.65 -2.22
CA VAL A 345 10.32 4.98 -1.72
C VAL A 345 10.61 5.88 -2.91
N HIS A 346 10.00 7.06 -2.98
CA HIS A 346 10.33 8.04 -4.02
C HIS A 346 11.63 8.79 -3.69
N PRO A 347 12.65 8.86 -4.58
CA PRO A 347 12.75 8.30 -5.93
C PRO A 347 13.61 7.02 -6.00
N ARG A 348 13.78 6.29 -4.90
CA ARG A 348 14.61 5.08 -4.83
C ARG A 348 13.98 3.88 -5.54
N GLY A 349 12.69 3.95 -5.84
CA GLY A 349 11.93 2.88 -6.48
C GLY A 349 11.63 1.76 -5.49
N ILE A 350 11.38 0.56 -6.03
CA ILE A 350 11.05 -0.62 -5.24
C ILE A 350 12.32 -1.33 -4.80
N ARG A 351 12.58 -1.40 -3.49
CA ARG A 351 13.75 -2.06 -2.90
C ARG A 351 13.39 -2.78 -1.59
N PRO A 352 14.17 -3.80 -1.18
CA PRO A 352 14.06 -4.37 0.16
C PRO A 352 14.39 -3.34 1.24
N ILE A 353 13.74 -3.41 2.39
CA ILE A 353 13.96 -2.46 3.49
C ILE A 353 15.42 -2.44 3.97
N GLY A 354 16.16 -3.55 3.86
CA GLY A 354 17.59 -3.62 4.15
C GLY A 354 18.44 -2.66 3.31
N TYR A 355 18.06 -2.42 2.04
CA TYR A 355 18.72 -1.43 1.18
C TYR A 355 18.65 -0.03 1.79
N HIS A 356 17.47 0.35 2.28
CA HIS A 356 17.22 1.67 2.85
C HIS A 356 17.97 1.87 4.17
N ILE A 357 17.97 0.86 5.05
CA ILE A 357 18.74 0.90 6.30
C ILE A 357 20.24 1.07 6.01
N ALA A 358 20.81 0.27 5.11
CA ALA A 358 22.23 0.38 4.75
C ALA A 358 22.58 1.74 4.14
N ARG A 359 21.73 2.24 3.23
CA ARG A 359 21.90 3.57 2.61
C ARG A 359 21.89 4.69 3.65
N LEU A 360 21.01 4.62 4.63
CA LEU A 360 20.85 5.67 5.64
C LEU A 360 22.05 5.78 6.59
N LEU A 361 22.83 4.70 6.78
CA LEU A 361 24.09 4.73 7.51
C LEU A 361 25.10 5.70 6.90
N ASP A 362 25.13 5.83 5.57
CA ASP A 362 26.01 6.78 4.88
C ASP A 362 25.45 8.21 4.91
N ARG A 363 24.11 8.36 4.96
CA ARG A 363 23.44 9.68 4.84
C ARG A 363 23.37 10.44 6.15
N ASN A 364 23.14 9.73 7.25
CA ASN A 364 22.94 10.29 8.58
C ASN A 364 23.64 9.38 9.60
N PRO A 365 24.97 9.25 9.54
CA PRO A 365 25.73 8.33 10.38
C PRO A 365 25.57 8.60 11.88
N ARG A 366 25.18 9.82 12.30
CA ARG A 366 25.08 10.17 13.72
C ARG A 366 23.78 9.73 14.40
N THR A 367 22.89 9.00 13.72
CA THR A 367 21.62 8.53 14.31
C THR A 367 21.19 7.17 13.75
N PRO A 368 20.61 6.28 14.59
CA PRO A 368 19.95 5.08 14.10
C PRO A 368 18.56 5.40 13.54
N PHE A 369 17.94 4.40 12.91
CA PHE A 369 16.65 4.53 12.23
C PHE A 369 15.60 3.57 12.78
N ALA A 370 14.38 4.08 12.95
CA ALA A 370 13.20 3.31 13.34
C ALA A 370 12.22 3.21 12.17
N ILE A 371 11.40 2.16 12.18
CA ILE A 371 10.42 1.87 11.14
C ILE A 371 9.02 1.96 11.74
N GLU A 372 8.12 2.63 11.03
CA GLU A 372 6.72 2.72 11.41
C GLU A 372 5.78 2.64 10.20
N LEU A 373 4.62 2.00 10.39
CA LEU A 373 3.47 2.18 9.52
C LEU A 373 2.82 3.53 9.85
N GLY A 374 2.43 4.26 8.80
CA GLY A 374 1.62 5.45 8.93
C GLY A 374 0.16 5.08 9.24
N LEU A 375 -0.61 6.06 9.72
CA LEU A 375 -2.07 5.93 9.77
C LEU A 375 -2.61 5.67 8.36
N HIS A 376 -3.52 4.71 8.24
CA HIS A 376 -4.14 4.38 6.96
C HIS A 376 -5.54 3.79 7.14
N ASN A 377 -6.33 3.82 6.09
CA ASN A 377 -7.73 3.39 6.05
C ASN A 377 -8.01 2.32 4.98
N LEU A 378 -6.94 1.70 4.46
CA LEU A 378 -6.99 0.69 3.38
C LEU A 378 -7.95 -0.47 3.67
N HIS A 379 -7.95 -0.95 4.91
CA HIS A 379 -8.73 -2.11 5.36
C HIS A 379 -10.02 -1.73 6.10
N THR A 380 -10.38 -0.45 6.04
CA THR A 380 -11.55 0.13 6.73
C THR A 380 -12.37 0.93 5.72
N THR A 381 -12.17 2.25 5.62
CA THR A 381 -12.92 3.15 4.75
C THR A 381 -12.75 2.81 3.27
N LEU A 382 -11.51 2.59 2.82
CA LEU A 382 -11.25 2.30 1.41
C LEU A 382 -11.73 0.90 1.01
N TYR A 383 -11.56 -0.10 1.88
CA TYR A 383 -12.16 -1.42 1.71
C TYR A 383 -13.68 -1.30 1.53
N ARG A 384 -14.35 -0.59 2.43
CA ARG A 384 -15.81 -0.44 2.35
C ARG A 384 -16.24 0.22 1.05
N ARG A 385 -15.60 1.34 0.70
CA ARG A 385 -15.87 2.08 -0.53
C ARG A 385 -15.66 1.23 -1.78
N TRP A 386 -14.67 0.35 -1.78
CA TRP A 386 -14.40 -0.53 -2.92
C TRP A 386 -15.50 -1.58 -3.10
N ILE A 387 -15.91 -2.24 -2.01
CA ILE A 387 -17.04 -3.20 -2.06
C ILE A 387 -18.32 -2.50 -2.51
N ASP A 388 -18.63 -1.33 -1.96
CA ASP A 388 -19.79 -0.52 -2.36
C ASP A 388 -19.77 -0.18 -3.86
N ALA A 389 -18.61 0.20 -4.38
CA ALA A 389 -18.44 0.48 -5.81
C ALA A 389 -18.62 -0.78 -6.67
N ARG A 390 -18.15 -1.94 -6.22
CA ARG A 390 -18.32 -3.23 -6.91
C ARG A 390 -19.79 -3.65 -6.95
N LEU A 391 -20.51 -3.50 -5.84
CA LEU A 391 -21.94 -3.79 -5.77
C LEU A 391 -22.74 -2.91 -6.75
N ARG A 392 -22.48 -1.58 -6.75
CA ARG A 392 -23.12 -0.65 -7.71
C ARG A 392 -22.82 -0.99 -9.17
N GLN A 393 -21.59 -1.38 -9.49
CA GLN A 393 -21.20 -1.72 -10.87
C GLN A 393 -21.90 -2.98 -11.37
N CYS A 394 -22.09 -3.96 -10.48
CA CYS A 394 -22.78 -5.19 -10.85
C CYS A 394 -24.29 -4.96 -11.04
N ASP A 395 -24.91 -4.09 -10.23
CA ASP A 395 -26.34 -3.74 -10.37
C ASP A 395 -26.61 -2.82 -11.59
N ALA A 396 -25.58 -2.27 -12.24
CA ALA A 396 -25.75 -1.42 -13.43
C ALA A 396 -26.09 -2.25 -14.68
N PRO A 397 -27.11 -1.87 -15.47
CA PRO A 397 -27.41 -2.56 -16.72
C PRO A 397 -26.20 -2.47 -17.68
N PRO A 398 -25.93 -3.53 -18.47
CA PRO A 398 -24.87 -3.47 -19.46
C PRO A 398 -25.08 -2.28 -20.39
N PRO A 399 -24.02 -1.61 -20.85
CA PRO A 399 -24.16 -0.46 -21.73
C PRO A 399 -24.98 -0.88 -22.95
N ALA A 400 -26.05 -0.13 -23.23
CA ALA A 400 -26.89 -0.36 -24.39
C ALA A 400 -26.00 -0.26 -25.62
N PHE A 401 -25.71 -1.40 -26.26
CA PHE A 401 -25.15 -1.40 -27.59
C PHE A 401 -26.15 -0.63 -28.47
N LEU A 402 -25.69 0.48 -29.04
CA LEU A 402 -26.39 1.16 -30.13
C LEU A 402 -26.59 0.13 -31.24
N GLN A 403 -27.77 -0.48 -31.29
CA GLN A 403 -28.24 -1.14 -32.49
C GLN A 403 -28.49 -0.02 -33.49
N ASP A 404 -27.52 0.16 -34.40
CA ASP A 404 -27.71 0.97 -35.59
C ASP A 404 -28.86 0.35 -36.40
N ASN A 405 -30.05 0.92 -36.23
CA ASN A 405 -31.17 0.77 -37.15
C ASN A 405 -30.78 1.43 -38.48
N THR A 406 -30.14 0.66 -39.36
CA THR A 406 -30.12 0.96 -40.79
C THR A 406 -30.99 -0.04 -41.53
N THR A 407 -32.30 0.21 -41.44
CA THR A 407 -33.23 -0.23 -42.48
C THR A 407 -33.95 0.98 -43.05
N THR A 408 -33.97 1.00 -44.38
CA THR A 408 -34.87 1.75 -45.28
C THR A 408 -34.43 3.16 -45.66
N GLU A 409 -33.88 3.28 -46.87
CA GLU A 409 -34.56 4.09 -47.89
C GLU A 409 -34.27 3.56 -49.30
N GLN A 410 -35.33 3.05 -49.94
CA GLN A 410 -35.43 2.90 -51.39
C GLN A 410 -35.73 4.28 -51.99
N ARG A 411 -34.91 4.73 -52.95
CA ARG A 411 -35.36 5.32 -54.22
C ARG A 411 -34.19 5.53 -55.17
#